data_AF-A0AAV9FJ21-F1
#
_entry.id   AF-A0AAV9FJ21-F1
#
_cell.length_a   1.000
_cell.length_b   1.000
_cell.length_c   1.000
_cell.angle_alpha   90.00
_cell.angle_beta   90.00
_cell.angle_gamma   90.00
#
_symmetry.space_group_name_H-M   'P 1'
#
loop_
_entity.id
_entity.type
_entity.pdbx_description
1 polymer ?
#
loop_
_entity_poly.entity_id
_entity_poly.type
_entity_poly.pdbx_seq_one_letter_code
_entity_poly.pdbx_strand_id
1 'polypeptide(L)'
;MHRLGATKIAVVGIPPIGCMPITKTLVGTTQCDNSYNQAAISFNSKLIFQLVFLEKQLGIRTSYIDVYGVLMEAMNNPSKYGFTETTKGCVGSGVIEIGESCIGAMTCKDPSRYVFWDAVHPTQKMYSIIAYKAISKVLSQDETPLLYSLVCGEGVVNDAMSIVLFKIVQDFDLVHIDTGVAFQVVGNFIHLFLTSTILGVIVGLLSVYIIKKIVFWEVLDLSVDLSAACAAAEE
;
A
#
# COMPACT_ATOMS: atom_id res chain seq x y z
N MET A 1 -13.79 12.96 -2.42
CA MET A 1 -14.51 12.50 -1.21
C MET A 1 -15.28 13.63 -0.55
N HIS A 2 -14.63 14.67 0.02
CA HIS A 2 -15.34 15.77 0.69
C HIS A 2 -16.42 16.45 -0.20
N ARG A 3 -16.10 16.79 -1.45
CA ARG A 3 -17.06 17.34 -2.43
C ARG A 3 -18.27 16.42 -2.72
N LEU A 4 -18.17 15.14 -2.38
CA LEU A 4 -19.23 14.14 -2.52
C LEU A 4 -19.99 13.91 -1.19
N GLY A 5 -19.75 14.73 -0.16
CA GLY A 5 -20.44 14.68 1.13
C GLY A 5 -19.74 13.89 2.25
N ALA A 6 -18.53 13.37 2.01
CA ALA A 6 -17.79 12.67 3.06
C ALA A 6 -17.29 13.65 4.15
N THR A 7 -17.81 13.50 5.37
CA THR A 7 -17.47 14.36 6.52
C THR A 7 -16.62 13.65 7.58
N LYS A 8 -16.52 12.32 7.52
CA LYS A 8 -15.68 11.49 8.40
C LYS A 8 -14.78 10.60 7.53
N ILE A 9 -13.47 10.67 7.72
CA ILE A 9 -12.51 9.96 6.87
C ILE A 9 -11.46 9.27 7.74
N ALA A 10 -11.33 7.95 7.62
CA ALA A 10 -10.23 7.21 8.24
C ALA A 10 -9.11 7.01 7.21
N VAL A 11 -7.89 7.38 7.59
CA VAL A 11 -6.73 7.37 6.70
C VAL A 11 -5.66 6.47 7.28
N VAL A 12 -5.24 5.49 6.48
CA VAL A 12 -4.24 4.49 6.86
C VAL A 12 -2.84 5.00 6.56
N GLY A 13 -1.94 4.89 7.54
CA GLY A 13 -0.52 5.17 7.35
C GLY A 13 0.22 4.06 6.60
N ILE A 14 1.37 4.41 6.03
CA ILE A 14 2.28 3.46 5.38
C ILE A 14 2.86 2.50 6.44
N PRO A 15 2.82 1.17 6.22
CA PRO A 15 3.43 0.16 7.10
C PRO A 15 4.96 0.29 7.15
N PRO A 16 5.68 -0.47 8.02
CA PRO A 16 7.14 -0.45 8.03
C PRO A 16 7.71 -1.20 6.82
N ILE A 17 7.73 -0.54 5.66
CA ILE A 17 8.11 -1.14 4.36
C ILE A 17 9.53 -1.71 4.36
N GLY A 18 10.45 -1.16 5.17
CA GLY A 18 11.81 -1.68 5.33
C GLY A 18 11.86 -3.04 6.01
N CYS A 19 10.80 -3.41 6.74
CA CYS A 19 10.70 -4.69 7.45
C CYS A 19 9.99 -5.79 6.64
N MET A 20 9.37 -5.45 5.50
CA MET A 20 8.66 -6.45 4.68
C MET A 20 9.63 -7.53 4.19
N PRO A 21 9.21 -8.81 4.12
CA PRO A 21 10.06 -9.88 3.61
C PRO A 21 10.69 -9.56 2.25
N ILE A 22 9.92 -9.04 1.28
CA ILE A 22 10.44 -8.69 -0.05
C ILE A 22 11.55 -7.64 0.02
N THR A 23 11.39 -6.60 0.85
CA THR A 23 12.34 -5.49 0.93
C THR A 23 13.67 -5.99 1.46
N LYS A 24 13.63 -6.83 2.50
CA LYS A 24 14.83 -7.46 3.07
C LYS A 24 15.55 -8.33 2.05
N THR A 25 14.81 -9.08 1.24
CA THR A 25 15.38 -9.90 0.17
C THR A 25 16.00 -9.07 -0.95
N LEU A 26 15.33 -8.01 -1.40
CA LEU A 26 15.85 -7.12 -2.45
C LEU A 26 17.08 -6.33 -1.99
N VAL A 27 17.12 -5.93 -0.73
CA VAL A 27 18.27 -5.23 -0.13
C VAL A 27 19.40 -6.20 0.26
N GLY A 28 19.12 -7.50 0.38
CA GLY A 28 20.10 -8.51 0.79
C GLY A 28 20.41 -8.48 2.29
N THR A 29 19.44 -8.12 3.13
CA THR A 29 19.57 -8.04 4.59
C THR A 29 18.57 -8.94 5.30
N THR A 30 18.83 -9.28 6.56
CA THR A 30 17.86 -9.97 7.45
C THR A 30 17.16 -9.01 8.40
N GLN A 31 17.68 -7.78 8.52
CA GLN A 31 17.15 -6.73 9.39
C GLN A 31 16.25 -5.80 8.61
N CYS A 32 15.41 -5.04 9.32
CA CYS A 32 14.64 -3.98 8.66
C CYS A 32 15.58 -2.92 8.06
N ASP A 33 15.33 -2.52 6.82
CA ASP A 33 16.06 -1.42 6.22
C ASP A 33 15.62 -0.06 6.80
N ASN A 34 16.60 0.71 7.29
CA ASN A 34 16.33 1.99 7.93
C ASN A 34 15.95 3.08 6.93
N SER A 35 16.50 3.09 5.72
CA SER A 35 16.20 4.11 4.71
C SER A 35 14.74 4.04 4.27
N TYR A 36 14.26 2.83 3.95
CA TYR A 36 12.86 2.59 3.61
C TYR A 36 11.91 2.90 4.77
N ASN A 37 12.27 2.52 6.00
CA ASN A 37 11.45 2.86 7.18
C ASN A 37 11.42 4.36 7.47
N GLN A 38 12.52 5.08 7.29
CA GLN A 38 12.56 6.54 7.43
C GLN A 38 11.68 7.24 6.38
N ALA A 39 11.65 6.73 5.14
CA ALA A 39 10.74 7.23 4.12
C ALA A 39 9.26 7.06 4.54
N ALA A 40 8.89 5.88 5.06
CA ALA A 40 7.54 5.63 5.59
C ALA A 40 7.18 6.53 6.78
N ILE A 41 8.09 6.70 7.74
CA ILE A 41 7.90 7.58 8.90
C ILE A 41 7.72 9.04 8.45
N SER A 42 8.55 9.50 7.50
CA SER A 42 8.46 10.86 6.96
C SER A 42 7.14 11.10 6.25
N PHE A 43 6.70 10.14 5.42
CA PHE A 43 5.40 10.20 4.75
C PHE A 43 4.26 10.27 5.78
N ASN A 44 4.24 9.36 6.75
CA ASN A 44 3.20 9.31 7.79
C ASN A 44 3.14 10.60 8.61
N SER A 45 4.28 11.18 8.95
CA SER A 45 4.36 12.45 9.68
C SER A 45 3.76 13.61 8.88
N LYS A 46 4.09 13.70 7.59
CA LYS A 46 3.52 14.71 6.68
C LYS A 46 2.03 14.49 6.47
N LEU A 47 1.60 13.23 6.35
CA LEU A 47 0.19 12.86 6.22
C LEU A 47 -0.61 13.34 7.43
N ILE A 48 -0.18 13.03 8.65
CA ILE A 48 -0.84 13.47 9.89
C ILE A 48 -0.98 15.00 9.92
N PHE A 49 0.10 15.73 9.57
CA PHE A 49 0.05 17.19 9.51
C PHE A 49 -0.98 17.70 8.49
N GLN A 50 -1.05 17.09 7.31
CA GLN A 50 -2.03 17.45 6.27
C GLN A 50 -3.46 17.12 6.69
N LEU A 51 -3.69 16.03 7.42
CA LEU A 51 -5.02 15.70 7.93
C LEU A 51 -5.55 16.79 8.86
N VAL A 52 -4.74 17.25 9.83
CA VAL A 52 -5.10 18.36 10.74
C VAL A 52 -5.42 19.64 9.97
N PHE A 53 -4.68 19.93 8.90
CA PHE A 53 -4.95 21.08 8.04
C PHE A 53 -6.29 20.94 7.33
N LEU A 54 -6.58 19.77 6.75
CA LEU A 54 -7.82 19.49 6.03
C LEU A 54 -9.05 19.51 6.96
N GLU A 55 -8.93 19.02 8.19
CA GLU A 55 -10.00 19.13 9.20
C GLU A 55 -10.42 20.59 9.42
N LYS A 56 -9.45 21.49 9.57
CA LYS A 56 -9.72 22.93 9.77
C LYS A 56 -10.28 23.61 8.52
N GLN A 57 -9.73 23.28 7.34
CA GLN A 57 -10.15 23.93 6.10
C GLN A 57 -11.52 23.47 5.60
N LEU A 58 -11.84 22.19 5.78
CA LEU A 58 -13.03 21.58 5.20
C LEU A 58 -14.11 21.28 6.24
N GLY A 59 -13.84 21.45 7.53
CA GLY A 59 -14.79 21.11 8.60
C GLY A 59 -15.08 19.60 8.69
N ILE A 60 -14.17 18.76 8.18
CA ILE A 60 -14.27 17.31 8.25
C ILE A 60 -13.63 16.78 9.54
N ARG A 61 -13.97 15.53 9.90
CA ARG A 61 -13.26 14.75 10.92
C ARG A 61 -12.39 13.71 10.25
N THR A 62 -11.15 13.59 10.70
CA THR A 62 -10.22 12.58 10.22
C THR A 62 -9.73 11.69 11.36
N SER A 63 -9.42 10.44 11.04
CA SER A 63 -8.78 9.53 11.97
C SER A 63 -7.58 8.88 11.30
N TYR A 64 -6.40 9.03 11.90
CA TYR A 64 -5.19 8.37 11.42
C TYR A 64 -5.07 6.97 12.02
N ILE A 65 -4.94 5.96 11.15
CA ILE A 65 -4.73 4.57 11.54
C ILE A 65 -3.24 4.26 11.41
N ASP A 66 -2.58 4.11 12.57
CA ASP A 66 -1.15 3.83 12.68
C ASP A 66 -0.81 2.35 12.40
N VAL A 67 -0.87 1.94 11.13
CA VAL A 67 -0.47 0.57 10.75
C VAL A 67 1.03 0.35 10.96
N TYR A 68 1.85 1.40 10.84
CA TYR A 68 3.29 1.32 11.10
C TYR A 68 3.56 0.81 12.51
N GLY A 69 3.05 1.53 13.51
CA GLY A 69 3.26 1.20 14.92
C GLY A 69 2.69 -0.17 15.28
N VAL A 70 1.52 -0.52 14.73
CA VAL A 70 0.87 -1.82 15.01
C VAL A 70 1.68 -3.01 14.48
N LEU A 71 2.19 -2.92 13.25
CA LEU A 71 3.04 -3.99 12.70
C LEU A 71 4.39 -4.07 13.42
N MET A 72 5.04 -2.93 13.68
CA MET A 72 6.30 -2.91 14.44
C MET A 72 6.14 -3.51 15.84
N GLU A 73 5.05 -3.21 16.54
CA GLU A 73 4.77 -3.75 17.86
C GLU A 73 4.59 -5.28 17.80
N ALA A 74 3.86 -5.78 16.80
CA ALA A 74 3.65 -7.21 16.60
C ALA A 74 4.93 -7.95 16.20
N MET A 75 5.78 -7.36 15.37
CA MET A 75 7.05 -7.96 14.96
C MET A 75 8.08 -7.98 16.11
N ASN A 76 8.12 -6.94 16.93
CA ASN A 76 9.04 -6.83 18.06
C ASN A 76 8.56 -7.60 19.30
N ASN A 77 7.26 -7.83 19.44
CA ASN A 77 6.65 -8.56 20.57
C ASN A 77 5.68 -9.66 20.09
N PRO A 78 6.15 -10.63 19.28
CA PRO A 78 5.25 -11.57 18.59
C PRO A 78 4.43 -12.43 19.54
N SER A 79 5.01 -12.85 20.67
CA SER A 79 4.33 -13.66 21.69
C SER A 79 3.10 -12.98 22.28
N LYS A 80 3.11 -11.64 22.41
CA LYS A 80 1.95 -10.85 22.89
C LYS A 80 0.72 -11.03 22.00
N TYR A 81 0.96 -11.27 20.71
CA TYR A 81 -0.08 -11.45 19.70
C TYR A 81 -0.19 -12.93 19.26
N GLY A 82 0.54 -13.84 19.90
CA GLY A 82 0.57 -15.26 19.59
C GLY A 82 1.21 -15.60 18.23
N PHE A 83 2.07 -14.73 17.70
CA PHE A 83 2.91 -15.01 16.54
C PHE A 83 4.20 -15.71 16.95
N THR A 84 4.77 -16.49 16.05
CA THR A 84 6.10 -17.11 16.20
C THR A 84 7.01 -16.82 15.02
N GLU A 85 6.46 -16.41 13.87
CA GLU A 85 7.22 -16.01 12.69
C GLU A 85 6.86 -14.58 12.28
N THR A 86 7.88 -13.73 12.16
CA THR A 86 7.75 -12.31 11.84
C THR A 86 8.61 -11.91 10.65
N THR A 87 9.48 -12.80 10.17
CA THR A 87 10.55 -12.48 9.23
C THR A 87 10.21 -12.84 7.79
N LYS A 88 9.29 -13.78 7.57
CA LYS A 88 8.85 -14.26 6.25
C LYS A 88 7.36 -14.53 6.21
N GLY A 89 6.83 -14.61 4.99
CA GLY A 89 5.49 -15.05 4.67
C GLY A 89 5.28 -16.56 4.91
N CYS A 90 4.01 -16.93 4.95
CA CYS A 90 3.54 -18.32 5.05
C CYS A 90 3.56 -19.05 3.69
N VAL A 91 3.52 -18.33 2.58
CA VAL A 91 3.45 -18.92 1.23
C VAL A 91 4.85 -19.06 0.61
N GLY A 92 5.13 -20.21 0.00
CA GLY A 92 6.36 -20.49 -0.72
C GLY A 92 7.59 -20.41 0.17
N SER A 93 8.63 -19.73 -0.30
CA SER A 93 9.79 -19.34 0.51
C SER A 93 9.44 -18.27 1.56
N GLY A 94 8.38 -17.50 1.31
CA GLY A 94 7.87 -16.43 2.17
C GLY A 94 8.63 -15.12 2.02
N VAL A 95 9.55 -15.03 1.06
CA VAL A 95 10.48 -13.89 0.95
C VAL A 95 10.38 -13.16 -0.38
N ILE A 96 9.81 -13.79 -1.41
CA ILE A 96 9.64 -13.17 -2.73
C ILE A 96 8.22 -13.30 -3.28
N GLU A 97 7.45 -14.28 -2.80
CA GLU A 97 6.14 -14.62 -3.34
C GLU A 97 5.14 -13.52 -3.01
N ILE A 98 4.42 -13.07 -4.03
CA ILE A 98 3.35 -12.09 -4.00
C ILE A 98 2.37 -12.40 -5.14
N GLY A 99 1.06 -12.27 -4.88
CA GLY A 99 0.03 -12.38 -5.91
C GLY A 99 0.08 -13.71 -6.67
N GLU A 100 0.27 -13.66 -7.99
CA GLU A 100 0.25 -14.85 -8.85
C GLU A 100 1.36 -15.87 -8.55
N SER A 101 2.51 -15.42 -8.06
CA SER A 101 3.61 -16.32 -7.68
C SER A 101 3.28 -17.22 -6.47
N CYS A 102 2.19 -16.93 -5.77
CA CYS A 102 1.66 -17.77 -4.70
C CYS A 102 0.84 -18.97 -5.22
N ILE A 103 0.42 -18.97 -6.49
CA ILE A 103 -0.45 -20.01 -7.05
C ILE A 103 0.31 -21.33 -7.14
N GLY A 104 -0.19 -22.37 -6.46
CA GLY A 104 0.43 -23.69 -6.41
C GLY A 104 1.67 -23.78 -5.50
N ALA A 105 2.06 -22.69 -4.85
CA ALA A 105 3.13 -22.70 -3.86
C ALA A 105 2.68 -23.43 -2.58
N MET A 106 3.63 -24.11 -1.93
CA MET A 106 3.38 -24.71 -0.62
C MET A 106 3.08 -23.62 0.42
N THR A 107 2.26 -23.94 1.41
CA THR A 107 1.91 -23.03 2.50
C THR A 107 2.37 -23.60 3.84
N CYS A 108 2.61 -22.71 4.80
CA CYS A 108 2.89 -23.08 6.17
C CYS A 108 1.70 -23.81 6.82
N LYS A 109 1.96 -24.63 7.85
CA LYS A 109 0.92 -25.44 8.51
C LYS A 109 -0.13 -24.60 9.27
N ASP A 110 0.29 -23.49 9.86
CA ASP A 110 -0.57 -22.63 10.68
C ASP A 110 -0.29 -21.15 10.36
N PRO A 111 -1.05 -20.55 9.42
CA PRO A 111 -0.91 -19.14 9.07
C PRO A 111 -1.18 -18.18 10.24
N SER A 112 -1.88 -18.62 11.29
CA SER A 112 -2.16 -17.78 12.47
C SER A 112 -0.92 -17.52 13.34
N ARG A 113 0.19 -18.22 13.06
CA ARG A 113 1.48 -18.02 13.73
C ARG A 113 2.39 -17.03 13.01
N TYR A 114 2.01 -16.58 11.82
CA TYR A 114 2.80 -15.70 10.97
C TYR A 114 2.23 -14.29 10.96
N VAL A 115 3.11 -13.28 10.99
CA VAL A 115 2.71 -11.88 10.76
C VAL A 115 2.32 -11.66 9.29
N PHE A 116 3.06 -12.27 8.37
CA PHE A 116 2.89 -12.11 6.92
C PHE A 116 2.30 -13.37 6.25
N TRP A 117 1.37 -13.18 5.33
CA TRP A 117 0.84 -14.23 4.48
C TRP A 117 1.81 -14.53 3.34
N ASP A 118 2.21 -13.49 2.61
CA ASP A 118 3.19 -13.55 1.52
C ASP A 118 4.34 -12.57 1.79
N ALA A 119 5.13 -12.18 0.79
CA ALA A 119 6.29 -11.34 0.99
C ALA A 119 5.98 -9.85 1.31
N VAL A 120 4.71 -9.41 1.24
CA VAL A 120 4.31 -8.03 1.56
C VAL A 120 3.02 -7.92 2.38
N HIS A 121 2.09 -8.86 2.23
CA HIS A 121 0.76 -8.79 2.82
C HIS A 121 0.73 -9.47 4.20
N PRO A 122 0.12 -8.83 5.22
CA PRO A 122 -0.13 -9.46 6.52
C PRO A 122 -1.06 -10.69 6.43
N THR A 123 -1.00 -11.58 7.43
CA THR A 123 -1.98 -12.67 7.57
C THR A 123 -3.34 -12.16 8.01
N GLN A 124 -4.39 -12.97 7.83
CA GLN A 124 -5.74 -12.67 8.34
C GLN A 124 -5.75 -12.30 9.83
N LYS A 125 -4.94 -12.98 10.65
CA LYS A 125 -4.82 -12.67 12.07
C LYS A 125 -4.21 -11.28 12.30
N MET A 126 -3.15 -10.95 11.57
CA MET A 126 -2.53 -9.62 11.67
C MET A 126 -3.48 -8.52 11.17
N TYR A 127 -4.21 -8.74 10.07
CA TYR A 127 -5.27 -7.83 9.62
C TYR A 127 -6.38 -7.66 10.67
N SER A 128 -6.76 -8.72 11.38
CA SER A 128 -7.76 -8.64 12.45
C SER A 128 -7.28 -7.76 13.62
N ILE A 129 -5.99 -7.85 13.98
CA ILE A 129 -5.37 -6.98 15.01
C ILE A 129 -5.35 -5.52 14.54
N ILE A 130 -4.96 -5.28 13.28
CA ILE A 130 -4.96 -3.93 12.69
C ILE A 130 -6.37 -3.34 12.70
N ALA A 131 -7.36 -4.10 12.24
CA ALA A 131 -8.75 -3.68 12.20
C ALA A 131 -9.30 -3.37 13.61
N TYR A 132 -9.02 -4.23 14.60
CA TYR A 132 -9.43 -3.99 15.98
C TYR A 132 -8.84 -2.69 16.53
N LYS A 133 -7.54 -2.46 16.33
CA LYS A 133 -6.89 -1.21 16.76
C LYS A 133 -7.44 0.01 16.01
N ALA A 134 -7.67 -0.09 14.70
CA ALA A 134 -8.28 0.97 13.90
C ALA A 134 -9.68 1.34 14.38
N ILE A 135 -10.55 0.34 14.56
CA ILE A 135 -11.92 0.52 15.04
C ILE A 135 -11.92 1.16 16.44
N SER A 136 -11.08 0.67 17.35
CA SER A 136 -11.00 1.24 18.71
C SER A 136 -10.61 2.72 18.69
N LYS A 137 -9.72 3.12 17.78
CA LYS A 137 -9.31 4.51 17.59
C LYS A 137 -10.45 5.37 17.06
N VAL A 138 -11.17 4.89 16.03
CA VAL A 138 -12.29 5.62 15.43
C VAL A 138 -13.47 5.74 16.40
N LEU A 139 -13.83 4.64 17.09
CA LEU A 139 -14.92 4.63 18.07
C LEU A 139 -14.62 5.52 19.27
N SER A 140 -13.37 5.63 19.71
CA SER A 140 -13.00 6.55 20.80
C SER A 140 -13.19 8.04 20.47
N GLN A 141 -13.38 8.38 19.18
CA GLN A 141 -13.59 9.76 18.72
C GLN A 141 -15.06 10.13 18.51
N ASP A 142 -16.01 9.19 18.59
CA ASP A 142 -17.45 9.45 18.41
C ASP A 142 -18.27 8.97 19.62
N GLU A 143 -19.14 9.83 20.15
CA GLU A 143 -20.09 9.48 21.21
C GLU A 143 -21.28 8.62 20.71
N THR A 144 -21.41 8.37 19.40
CA THR A 144 -22.39 7.41 18.84
C THR A 144 -21.90 6.87 17.48
N PRO A 145 -21.68 5.55 17.31
CA PRO A 145 -21.17 5.03 16.06
C PRO A 145 -22.32 4.74 15.08
N LEU A 146 -22.56 5.65 14.14
CA LEU A 146 -23.15 5.27 12.86
C LEU A 146 -22.03 4.87 11.92
N LEU A 147 -22.01 3.57 11.62
CA LEU A 147 -20.96 2.82 10.94
C LEU A 147 -20.86 3.22 9.44
N TYR A 148 -20.16 4.30 9.14
CA TYR A 148 -19.62 4.56 7.80
C TYR A 148 -18.19 5.11 7.95
N SER A 149 -17.26 4.21 8.26
CA SER A 149 -15.82 4.49 8.25
C SER A 149 -15.25 3.96 6.95
N LEU A 150 -15.03 4.85 5.98
CA LEU A 150 -14.30 4.51 4.77
C LEU A 150 -12.81 4.52 5.11
N VAL A 151 -12.19 3.33 5.10
CA VAL A 151 -10.75 3.13 5.29
C VAL A 151 -10.10 3.11 3.91
N CYS A 152 -9.22 4.07 3.61
CA CYS A 152 -8.58 4.16 2.29
C CYS A 152 -7.24 3.40 2.22
N GLY A 153 -7.13 2.47 1.26
CA GLY A 153 -5.89 1.84 0.78
C GLY A 153 -6.02 1.53 -0.73
N GLU A 154 -4.92 1.23 -1.44
CA GLU A 154 -4.93 1.02 -2.91
C GLU A 154 -5.99 -0.01 -3.38
N GLY A 155 -6.15 -1.12 -2.66
CA GLY A 155 -7.20 -2.12 -2.97
C GLY A 155 -8.63 -1.59 -2.83
N VAL A 156 -8.86 -0.67 -1.89
CA VAL A 156 -10.20 -0.08 -1.65
C VAL A 156 -10.56 0.94 -2.73
N VAL A 157 -9.59 1.60 -3.37
CA VAL A 157 -9.89 2.49 -4.50
C VAL A 157 -10.37 1.67 -5.70
N ASN A 158 -9.76 0.51 -5.94
CA ASN A 158 -10.20 -0.43 -6.98
C ASN A 158 -11.59 -1.01 -6.68
N ASP A 159 -11.86 -1.37 -5.43
CA ASP A 159 -13.17 -1.88 -5.00
C ASP A 159 -14.24 -0.78 -5.02
N ALA A 160 -13.92 0.45 -4.58
CA ALA A 160 -14.83 1.59 -4.64
C ALA A 160 -15.15 1.97 -6.08
N MET A 161 -14.18 1.93 -6.98
CA MET A 161 -14.41 2.11 -8.42
C MET A 161 -15.33 1.02 -8.97
N SER A 162 -15.12 -0.24 -8.59
CA SER A 162 -15.96 -1.36 -9.03
C SER A 162 -17.40 -1.22 -8.52
N ILE A 163 -17.61 -0.78 -7.28
CA ILE A 163 -18.95 -0.53 -6.71
C ILE A 163 -19.64 0.65 -7.40
N VAL A 164 -18.92 1.76 -7.63
CA VAL A 164 -19.45 2.93 -8.35
C VAL A 164 -19.82 2.54 -9.78
N LEU A 165 -18.97 1.76 -10.46
CA LEU A 165 -19.23 1.25 -11.80
C LEU A 165 -20.47 0.34 -11.81
N PHE A 166 -20.59 -0.58 -10.85
CA PHE A 166 -21.72 -1.48 -10.72
C PHE A 166 -23.03 -0.72 -10.45
N LYS A 167 -23.00 0.33 -9.62
CA LYS A 167 -24.17 1.16 -9.34
C LYS A 167 -24.59 2.02 -10.54
N ILE A 168 -23.62 2.56 -11.29
CA ILE A 168 -23.88 3.25 -12.55
C ILE A 168 -24.57 2.30 -13.54
N VAL A 169 -24.10 1.05 -13.64
CA VAL A 169 -24.71 0.04 -14.52
C VAL A 169 -26.13 -0.35 -14.08
N GLN A 170 -26.41 -0.41 -12.78
CA GLN A 170 -27.75 -0.70 -12.26
C GLN A 170 -28.75 0.46 -12.43
N ASP A 171 -28.29 1.71 -12.35
CA ASP A 171 -29.12 2.90 -12.56
C ASP A 171 -29.39 3.18 -14.06
N PHE A 172 -28.72 2.48 -14.98
CA PHE A 172 -29.06 2.52 -16.40
C PHE A 172 -30.31 1.69 -16.69
N ASP A 173 -31.44 2.38 -16.87
CA ASP A 173 -32.72 1.80 -17.24
C ASP A 173 -32.65 1.19 -18.67
N LEU A 174 -32.43 -0.13 -18.77
CA LEU A 174 -32.12 -0.86 -20.01
C LEU A 174 -33.27 -0.96 -21.03
N VAL A 175 -34.35 -0.20 -20.86
CA VAL A 175 -35.57 -0.32 -21.69
C VAL A 175 -35.66 0.76 -22.77
N HIS A 176 -34.97 1.89 -22.64
CA HIS A 176 -34.97 2.99 -23.63
C HIS A 176 -33.54 3.50 -23.90
N ILE A 177 -32.70 2.66 -24.50
CA ILE A 177 -31.35 3.08 -24.90
C ILE A 177 -31.43 3.83 -26.23
N ASP A 178 -31.21 5.13 -26.19
CA ASP A 178 -30.85 5.91 -27.38
C ASP A 178 -29.47 5.41 -27.86
N THR A 179 -29.46 4.76 -29.03
CA THR A 179 -28.25 4.19 -29.63
C THR A 179 -27.12 5.22 -29.76
N GLY A 180 -27.43 6.50 -29.96
CA GLY A 180 -26.42 7.56 -30.06
C GLY A 180 -25.68 7.79 -28.74
N VAL A 181 -26.40 7.79 -27.62
CA VAL A 181 -25.82 7.96 -26.29
C VAL A 181 -25.00 6.73 -25.88
N ALA A 182 -25.47 5.53 -26.23
CA ALA A 182 -24.72 4.29 -25.98
C ALA A 182 -23.36 4.27 -26.69
N PHE A 183 -23.32 4.63 -27.98
CA PHE A 183 -22.06 4.71 -28.71
C PHE A 183 -21.13 5.79 -28.15
N GLN A 184 -21.67 6.90 -27.67
CA GLN A 184 -20.88 7.96 -27.05
C GLN A 184 -20.29 7.53 -25.71
N VAL A 185 -21.03 6.80 -24.87
CA VAL A 185 -20.53 6.25 -23.60
C VAL A 185 -19.44 5.22 -23.86
N VAL A 186 -19.67 4.28 -24.77
CA VAL A 186 -18.68 3.26 -25.14
C VAL A 186 -17.44 3.92 -25.76
N GLY A 187 -17.60 4.91 -26.63
CA GLY A 187 -16.51 5.67 -27.21
C GLY A 187 -15.68 6.41 -26.16
N ASN A 188 -16.33 7.08 -25.22
CA ASN A 188 -15.65 7.76 -24.12
C ASN A 188 -14.93 6.78 -23.19
N PHE A 189 -15.54 5.63 -22.90
CA PHE A 189 -14.90 4.58 -22.12
C PHE A 189 -13.64 4.05 -22.81
N ILE A 190 -13.73 3.70 -24.09
CA ILE A 190 -12.58 3.22 -24.87
C ILE A 190 -11.49 4.29 -24.94
N HIS A 191 -11.86 5.55 -25.16
CA HIS A 191 -10.92 6.66 -25.19
C HIS A 191 -10.20 6.84 -23.84
N LEU A 192 -10.93 6.88 -22.72
CA LEU A 192 -10.37 6.99 -21.37
C LEU A 192 -9.51 5.78 -21.00
N PHE A 193 -9.92 4.58 -21.41
CA PHE A 193 -9.17 3.35 -21.19
C PHE A 193 -7.84 3.37 -21.96
N LEU A 194 -7.87 3.70 -23.25
CA LEU A 194 -6.67 3.76 -24.09
C LEU A 194 -5.72 4.87 -23.64
N THR A 195 -6.23 6.08 -23.38
CA THR A 195 -5.41 7.20 -22.92
C THR A 195 -4.77 6.93 -21.55
N SER A 196 -5.51 6.33 -20.61
CA SER A 196 -4.94 5.97 -19.30
C SER A 196 -3.91 4.84 -19.40
N THR A 197 -4.15 3.84 -20.26
CA THR A 197 -3.20 2.75 -20.52
C THR A 197 -1.91 3.28 -21.14
N ILE A 198 -2.02 4.14 -22.18
CA ILE A 198 -0.85 4.75 -22.83
C ILE A 198 -0.07 5.60 -21.83
N LEU A 199 -0.76 6.43 -21.04
CA LEU A 199 -0.11 7.24 -20.02
C LEU A 199 0.59 6.36 -18.97
N GLY A 200 -0.04 5.28 -18.52
CA GLY A 200 0.53 4.32 -17.59
C GLY A 200 1.79 3.64 -18.14
N VAL A 201 1.76 3.23 -19.42
CA VAL A 201 2.93 2.66 -20.10
C VAL A 201 4.06 3.70 -20.22
N ILE A 202 3.75 4.93 -20.62
CA ILE A 202 4.74 6.00 -20.74
C ILE A 202 5.37 6.30 -19.38
N VAL A 203 4.56 6.50 -18.34
CA VAL A 203 5.06 6.76 -16.99
C VAL A 203 5.87 5.57 -16.48
N GLY A 204 5.39 4.34 -16.66
CA GLY A 204 6.12 3.14 -16.27
C GLY A 204 7.47 3.01 -16.97
N LEU A 205 7.53 3.22 -18.29
CA LEU A 205 8.78 3.20 -19.06
C LEU A 205 9.73 4.33 -18.66
N LEU A 206 9.20 5.53 -18.41
CA LEU A 206 9.98 6.67 -17.90
C LEU A 206 10.53 6.38 -16.51
N SER A 207 9.73 5.81 -15.61
CA SER A 207 10.17 5.39 -14.28
C SER A 207 11.26 4.32 -14.38
N VAL A 208 11.10 3.29 -15.22
CA VAL A 208 12.14 2.27 -15.45
C VAL A 208 13.41 2.91 -16.02
N TYR A 209 13.29 3.83 -16.98
CA TYR A 209 14.43 4.53 -17.55
C TYR A 209 15.16 5.39 -16.50
N ILE A 210 14.42 6.13 -15.68
CA ILE A 210 14.96 6.96 -14.60
C ILE A 210 15.65 6.08 -13.56
N ILE A 211 15.01 5.00 -13.09
CA ILE A 211 15.59 4.06 -12.13
C ILE A 211 16.86 3.44 -12.71
N LYS A 212 16.83 2.97 -13.96
CA LYS A 212 18.02 2.42 -14.62
C LYS A 212 19.12 3.45 -14.75
N LYS A 213 18.79 4.72 -15.05
CA LYS A 213 19.79 5.78 -15.18
C LYS A 213 20.37 6.19 -13.82
N ILE A 214 19.56 6.28 -12.76
CA ILE A 214 20.01 6.58 -11.39
C ILE A 214 20.89 5.45 -10.86
N VAL A 215 20.43 4.19 -10.97
CA VAL A 215 21.20 3.02 -10.53
C VAL A 215 22.49 2.87 -11.33
N PHE A 216 22.47 3.14 -12.65
CA PHE A 216 23.70 3.14 -13.46
C PHE A 216 24.65 4.28 -13.08
N TRP A 217 24.14 5.44 -12.68
CA TRP A 217 24.94 6.58 -12.21
C TRP A 217 25.57 6.32 -10.84
N GLU A 218 24.82 5.71 -9.90
CA GLU A 218 25.34 5.28 -8.59
C GLU A 218 26.40 4.18 -8.73
N VAL A 219 26.23 3.25 -9.67
CA VAL A 219 27.25 2.23 -9.98
C VAL A 219 28.48 2.85 -10.65
N LEU A 220 28.31 3.88 -11.48
CA LEU A 220 29.44 4.61 -12.07
C LEU A 220 30.22 5.39 -10.99
N ASP A 221 29.55 6.08 -10.07
CA ASP A 221 30.19 6.76 -8.94
C ASP A 221 30.91 5.78 -8.01
N LEU A 222 30.31 4.63 -7.69
CA LEU A 222 31.00 3.56 -6.94
C LEU A 222 32.23 3.02 -7.69
N SER A 223 32.18 2.92 -9.02
CA SER A 223 33.32 2.45 -9.82
C SER A 223 34.45 3.48 -9.91
N VAL A 224 34.13 4.77 -9.88
CA VAL A 224 35.09 5.88 -9.84
C VAL A 224 35.75 5.95 -8.46
N ASP A 225 35.00 5.77 -7.37
CA ASP A 225 35.56 5.69 -6.01
C ASP A 225 36.41 4.42 -5.80
N LEU A 226 36.03 3.28 -6.38
CA LEU A 226 36.83 2.04 -6.29
C LEU A 226 38.12 2.13 -7.11
N SER A 227 38.10 2.80 -8.26
CA SER A 227 39.30 3.10 -9.06
C SER A 227 40.24 4.08 -8.36
N ALA A 228 39.72 5.04 -7.60
CA ALA A 228 40.51 5.96 -6.79
C ALA A 228 41.09 5.28 -5.53
N ALA A 229 40.34 4.36 -4.92
CA ALA A 229 40.79 3.57 -3.77
C ALA A 229 41.88 2.54 -4.12
N CYS A 230 41.88 1.97 -5.33
CA CYS A 230 42.94 1.07 -5.78
C CYS A 230 44.26 1.80 -6.11
N ALA A 231 44.23 3.08 -6.53
CA ALA A 231 45.44 3.85 -6.80
C ALA A 231 46.18 4.35 -5.53
N ALA A 232 45.50 4.34 -4.37
CA ALA A 232 46.07 4.73 -3.08
C ALA A 232 46.64 3.56 -2.26
N ALA A 233 46.65 2.34 -2.83
CA ALA A 233 47.15 1.12 -2.18
C ALA A 233 48.50 0.62 -2.75
N GLU A 234 49.13 1.40 -3.65
CA GLU A 234 50.46 1.11 -4.24
C GLU A 234 51.55 2.14 -3.88
N GLU A 235 51.36 2.95 -2.83
CA GLU A 235 52.43 3.67 -2.11
C GLU A 235 52.53 3.21 -0.65
#